data_AF-A0A3N5UFX2-F1
#
_entry.id   AF-A0A3N5UFX2-F1
#
_cell.length_a   1.000
_cell.length_b   1.000
_cell.length_c   1.000
_cell.angle_alpha   90.00
_cell.angle_beta   90.00
_cell.angle_gamma   90.00
#
_symmetry.space_group_name_H-M   'P 1'
#
loop_
_entity.id
_entity.type
_entity.pdbx_description
1 polymer ?
#
loop_
_entity_poly.entity_id
_entity_poly.type
_entity_poly.pdbx_seq_one_letter_code
_entity_poly.pdbx_strand_id
1 'polypeptide(L)' 'MAMGVCPSCGVVCNLIMTTSTRIVRIRNEKAKRIMTRAFHCERCFQFVCSEDEEELAPVILQDV' A
#
# COMPACT_ATOMS: atom_id res chain seq x y z
N MET A 1 5.04 -8.20 11.39
CA MET A 1 5.18 -9.20 10.31
C MET A 1 3.82 -9.86 10.13
N ALA A 2 3.33 -9.94 8.90
CA ALA A 2 2.05 -10.60 8.59
C ALA A 2 2.34 -12.02 8.04
N MET A 3 1.61 -13.02 8.53
CA MET A 3 1.66 -14.40 8.05
C MET A 3 0.30 -14.78 7.50
N GLY A 4 0.28 -15.56 6.41
CA GLY A 4 -0.96 -16.01 5.78
C GLY A 4 -0.75 -17.19 4.85
N VAL A 5 -1.85 -17.84 4.48
CA VAL A 5 -1.85 -18.86 3.41
C VAL A 5 -1.79 -18.11 2.08
N CYS A 6 -0.79 -18.39 1.25
CA CYS A 6 -0.75 -17.85 -0.11
C CYS A 6 -1.82 -18.55 -0.96
N PRO A 7 -2.76 -17.82 -1.60
CA PRO A 7 -3.79 -18.43 -2.43
C PRO A 7 -3.23 -19.03 -3.73
N SER A 8 -2.03 -18.63 -4.15
CA SER A 8 -1.40 -19.12 -5.38
C SER A 8 -0.61 -20.41 -5.18
N CYS A 9 0.17 -20.54 -4.09
CA CYS A 9 0.97 -21.74 -3.83
C CYS A 9 0.43 -22.64 -2.71
N GLY A 10 -0.60 -22.20 -1.98
CA GLY A 10 -1.26 -22.96 -0.92
C GLY A 10 -0.46 -23.12 0.37
N VAL A 11 0.72 -22.49 0.48
CA VAL A 11 1.63 -22.63 1.63
C VAL A 11 1.39 -21.48 2.63
N VAL A 12 1.47 -21.81 3.93
CA VAL A 12 1.56 -20.82 5.00
C VAL A 12 2.96 -20.21 4.99
N CYS A 13 3.07 -18.92 4.79
CA CYS A 13 4.35 -18.22 4.73
C CYS A 13 4.25 -16.79 5.28
N ASN A 14 5.38 -16.15 5.50
CA ASN A 14 5.39 -14.70 5.73
C ASN A 14 5.05 -13.97 4.43
N LEU A 15 4.51 -12.78 4.59
CA LEU A 15 4.22 -11.87 3.49
C LEU A 15 5.25 -10.75 3.45
N ILE A 16 5.83 -10.53 2.27
CA ILE A 16 6.68 -9.39 1.94
C ILE A 16 5.76 -8.18 1.71
N MET A 17 5.91 -7.15 2.53
CA MET A 17 5.16 -5.91 2.41
C MET A 17 5.94 -4.89 1.59
N THR A 18 5.27 -4.29 0.61
CA THR A 18 5.75 -3.13 -0.14
C THR A 18 4.81 -1.97 0.11
N THR A 19 5.36 -0.78 0.34
CA THR A 19 4.56 0.42 0.59
C THR A 19 4.74 1.38 -0.57
N SER A 20 3.63 1.81 -1.17
CA SER A 20 3.61 2.89 -2.16
C SER A 20 2.78 4.05 -1.64
N THR A 21 3.21 5.27 -1.95
CA THR A 21 2.47 6.48 -1.59
C THR A 21 2.15 7.22 -2.87
N ARG A 22 0.89 7.63 -3.02
CA ARG A 22 0.46 8.54 -4.09
C ARG A 22 -0.32 9.72 -3.51
N ILE A 23 -0.14 10.88 -4.12
CA ILE A 23 -0.88 12.10 -3.76
C ILE A 23 -1.94 12.32 -4.83
N VAL A 24 -3.21 12.36 -4.40
CA VAL A 24 -4.35 12.63 -5.27
C VAL A 24 -4.90 14.00 -4.93
N ARG A 25 -4.98 14.89 -5.92
CA ARG A 25 -5.61 16.20 -5.77
C ARG A 25 -7.13 16.04 -5.79
N ILE A 26 -7.80 16.56 -4.78
CA ILE A 26 -9.26 16.63 -4.73
C ILE A 26 -9.70 18.03 -5.14
N ARG A 27 -10.83 18.13 -5.83
CA ARG A 27 -11.51 19.42 -6.07
C ARG A 27 -11.72 20.11 -4.72
N ASN A 28 -11.28 21.37 -4.58
CA ASN A 28 -11.21 22.19 -3.35
C ASN A 28 -9.83 22.29 -2.66
N GLU A 29 -8.73 22.30 -3.42
CA GLU A 29 -7.38 22.63 -2.89
C GLU A 29 -6.88 21.71 -1.76
N LYS A 30 -7.49 20.53 -1.60
CA LYS A 30 -7.05 19.52 -0.64
C LYS A 30 -6.35 18.39 -1.38
N ALA A 31 -5.20 17.98 -0.86
CA ALA A 31 -4.53 16.76 -1.29
C ALA A 31 -4.92 15.61 -0.36
N LYS A 32 -5.16 14.44 -0.94
CA LYS A 32 -5.17 13.19 -0.19
C LYS A 32 -3.88 12.45 -0.46
N ARG A 33 -3.24 11.99 0.62
CA ARG A 33 -2.15 11.02 0.53
C ARG A 33 -2.79 9.64 0.69
N ILE A 34 -2.62 8.80 -0.33
CA ILE A 34 -3.04 7.40 -0.28
C ILE A 34 -1.77 6.58 -0.13
N MET A 35 -1.66 5.86 0.99
CA MET A 35 -0.60 4.90 1.22
C MET A 35 -1.15 3.49 1.00
N THR A 36 -0.64 2.81 -0.01
CA THR A 36 -1.02 1.43 -0.33
C THR A 36 0.06 0.49 0.18
N ARG A 37 -0.31 -0.42 1.08
CA ARG A 37 0.53 -1.53 1.54
C ARG A 37 0.14 -2.77 0.74
N ALA A 38 1.01 -3.25 -0.13
CA ALA A 38 0.80 -4.46 -0.92
C ALA A 38 1.62 -5.62 -0.36
N PHE A 39 0.97 -6.77 -0.17
CA PHE A 39 1.53 -7.97 0.42
C PHE A 39 1.74 -9.06 -0.64
N HIS A 40 2.94 -9.61 -0.66
CA HIS A 40 3.35 -10.66 -1.59
C HIS A 40 3.84 -11.89 -0.83
N CYS A 41 3.63 -13.08 -1.37
CA CYS A 41 4.15 -14.31 -0.80
C CYS A 41 5.69 -14.32 -0.83
N GLU A 42 6.35 -14.62 0.29
CA GLU A 42 7.82 -14.69 0.32
C GLU A 42 8.42 -15.85 -0.49
N ARG A 43 7.59 -16.83 -0.88
CA ARG A 43 8.03 -18.06 -1.58
C ARG A 43 7.88 -17.98 -3.10
N CYS A 44 6.69 -17.59 -3.56
CA CYS A 44 6.39 -17.51 -4.99
C CYS A 44 6.29 -16.08 -5.51
N PHE A 45 6.46 -15.08 -4.65
CA PHE A 45 6.42 -13.64 -4.97
C PHE A 45 5.10 -13.15 -5.59
N GLN A 46 4.05 -13.99 -5.58
CA GLN A 46 2.72 -13.62 -6.04
C GLN A 46 2.05 -12.65 -5.08
N PHE A 47 1.24 -11.75 -5.66
CA PHE A 47 0.40 -10.83 -4.91
C PHE A 47 -0.66 -11.59 -4.12
N VAL A 48 -0.87 -11.20 -2.87
CA VAL A 48 -1.85 -11.80 -1.96
C VAL A 48 -2.99 -10.83 -1.69
N CYS A 49 -2.69 -9.63 -1.19
CA CYS A 49 -3.67 -8.59 -0.92
C CYS A 49 -3.00 -7.21 -0.81
N SER A 50 -3.82 -6.16 -0.77
CA SER A 50 -3.37 -4.80 -0.48
C SER A 50 -4.34 -4.07 0.44
N GLU A 51 -3.81 -3.19 1.26
CA GLU A 51 -4.55 -2.31 2.15
C GLU A 51 -4.23 -0.85 1.81
N ASP A 52 -5.27 -0.05 1.63
CA ASP A 52 -5.13 1.39 1.37
C ASP A 52 -5.43 2.16 2.66
N GLU A 53 -4.52 3.06 3.03
CA GLU A 53 -4.68 4.00 4.14
C GLU A 53 -4.75 5.42 3.53
N GLU A 54 -5.90 6.08 3.73
CA GLU A 54 -6.12 7.45 3.26
C GLU A 54 -5.86 8.46 4.38
N GLU A 55 -4.98 9.42 4.13
CA GLU A 55 -4.73 10.55 5.03
C GLU A 55 -4.97 11.87 4.30
N LEU A 56 -5.65 12.81 4.96
CA LEU A 56 -5.77 14.19 4.49
C LEU A 56 -4.41 14.87 4.67
N ALA A 57 -3.66 15.04 3.57
CA ALA A 57 -2.41 15.77 3.62
C ALA A 57 -2.69 17.27 3.46
N PRO A 58 -2.20 18.14 4.37
CA PRO A 58 -2.15 19.56 4.05
C PRO A 58 -1.30 19.72 2.78
N VAL A 59 -1.79 20.50 1.82
CA VAL A 59 -1.02 20.87 0.63
C VAL A 59 0.14 21.73 1.13
N ILE A 60 1.31 21.12 1.36
CA ILE A 60 2.54 21.88 1.46
C ILE A 60 2.91 22.20 0.01
N LEU A 61 2.51 23.39 -0.45
CA LEU A 61 3.19 24.05 -1.55
C LEU A 61 4.65 24.17 -1.11
N GLN A 62 5.52 23.27 -1.56
CA GLN A 62 6.94 23.58 -1.60
C GLN A 62 7.11 24.50 -2.80
N ASP A 63 7.03 25.80 -2.55
CA ASP A 63 7.63 26.82 -3.40
C ASP A 63 9.15 26.58 -3.42
N VAL A 64 9.66 26.05 -4.54
CA VAL A 64 11.06 26.18 -4.97
C VAL A 64 11.08 26.45 -6.46
#